data_AF-A0A1J3ITK8-F1
#
_entry.id   AF-A0A1J3ITK8-F1
#
_cell.length_a   1.000
_cell.length_b   1.000
_cell.length_c   1.000
_cell.angle_alpha   90.00
_cell.angle_beta   90.00
_cell.angle_gamma   90.00
#
_symmetry.space_group_name_H-M   'P 1'
#
loop_
_entity.id
_entity.type
_entity.pdbx_description
1 polymer ?
#
loop_
_entity_poly.entity_id
_entity_poly.type
_entity_poly.pdbx_seq_one_letter_code
_entity_poly.pdbx_strand_id
1 'polypeptide(L)'
;LLLAGFKKPLSPKDIPSVVPEDEAELAYSKFAKAWDTLAEGSSKKERNLVFRAIAGVYFKENILIGVCALFRTLAVVSLPLML
;
A
#
# COMPACT_ATOMS: atom_id res chain seq x y z
N LEU A 1 6.90 21.34 1.79
CA LEU A 1 6.64 21.38 0.34
C LEU A 1 5.54 22.36 -0.04
N LEU A 2 4.31 22.26 0.46
CA LEU A 2 3.20 23.16 0.09
C LEU A 2 3.53 24.65 0.28
N LEU A 3 4.00 25.05 1.47
CA LEU A 3 4.42 26.44 1.72
C LEU A 3 5.63 26.88 0.86
N ALA A 4 6.55 25.96 0.57
CA ALA A 4 7.73 26.26 -0.24
C ALA A 4 7.36 26.44 -1.72
N GLY A 5 6.45 25.60 -2.23
CA GLY A 5 5.91 25.69 -3.59
C GLY A 5 5.01 26.92 -3.80
N PHE A 6 4.36 27.41 -2.73
CA PHE A 6 3.69 28.70 -2.77
C PHE A 6 4.66 29.88 -2.92
N LYS A 7 5.87 29.77 -2.34
CA LYS A 7 6.88 30.84 -2.34
C LYS A 7 7.78 30.85 -3.58
N LYS A 8 8.08 29.69 -4.16
CA LYS A 8 8.93 29.55 -5.35
C LYS A 8 8.57 28.29 -6.15
N PRO A 9 8.88 28.26 -7.46
CA PRO A 9 8.89 27.01 -8.22
C PRO A 9 9.81 25.99 -7.53
N LEU A 10 9.31 24.76 -7.39
CA LEU A 10 10.08 23.65 -6.84
C LEU A 10 11.00 23.06 -7.92
N SER A 11 12.19 22.68 -7.51
CA SER A 11 13.15 21.93 -8.31
C SER A 11 13.20 20.47 -7.85
N PRO A 12 13.76 19.55 -8.65
CA PRO A 12 13.93 18.15 -8.22
C PRO A 12 14.72 18.00 -6.91
N LYS A 13 15.61 18.95 -6.59
CA LYS A 13 16.39 18.97 -5.34
C LYS A 13 15.54 19.27 -4.11
N ASP A 14 14.37 19.88 -4.29
CA ASP A 14 13.45 20.18 -3.19
C ASP A 14 12.59 18.95 -2.81
N ILE A 15 12.64 17.87 -3.60
CA ILE A 15 11.89 16.62 -3.35
C ILE A 15 12.64 15.81 -2.27
N PRO A 16 11.98 15.46 -1.16
CA PRO A 16 12.60 14.62 -0.14
C PRO A 16 12.88 13.21 -0.67
N SER A 17 13.89 12.55 -0.11
CA SER A 17 14.11 11.13 -0.36
C SER A 17 12.90 10.31 0.08
N VAL A 18 12.68 9.18 -0.60
CA VAL A 18 11.73 8.16 -0.16
C VAL A 18 12.10 7.70 1.25
N VAL A 19 11.09 7.36 2.04
CA VAL A 19 11.28 6.78 3.36
C VAL A 19 11.78 5.34 3.22
N PRO A 20 12.61 4.84 4.15
CA PRO A 20 13.19 3.49 4.04
C PRO A 20 12.15 2.37 3.85
N GLU A 21 10.96 2.54 4.43
CA GLU A 21 9.88 1.56 4.37
C GLU A 21 9.27 1.39 2.97
N ASP A 22 9.34 2.46 2.15
CA ASP A 22 8.77 2.57 0.81
C ASP A 22 9.83 2.40 -0.30
N GLU A 23 11.06 2.03 0.08
CA GLU A 23 12.13 1.76 -0.89
C GLU A 23 11.81 0.56 -1.79
N ALA A 24 12.14 0.71 -3.07
CA ALA A 24 11.87 -0.31 -4.08
C ALA A 24 12.61 -1.63 -3.81
N GLU A 25 13.85 -1.57 -3.31
CA GLU A 25 14.63 -2.76 -2.96
C GLU A 25 14.00 -3.52 -1.80
N LEU A 26 13.55 -2.81 -0.75
CA LEU A 26 12.87 -3.42 0.38
C LEU A 26 11.53 -4.05 -0.05
N ALA A 27 10.75 -3.35 -0.87
CA ALA A 27 9.49 -3.86 -1.41
C ALA A 27 9.72 -5.13 -2.26
N TYR A 28 10.72 -5.10 -3.13
CA TYR A 28 11.12 -6.26 -3.93
C TYR A 28 11.55 -7.44 -3.04
N SER A 29 12.42 -7.20 -2.06
CA SER A 29 12.91 -8.24 -1.14
C SER A 29 11.78 -8.93 -0.38
N LYS A 30 10.82 -8.15 0.15
CA LYS A 30 9.61 -8.68 0.82
C LYS A 30 8.78 -9.54 -0.12
N PHE A 31 8.54 -9.06 -1.34
CA PHE A 31 7.80 -9.81 -2.36
C PHE A 31 8.52 -11.09 -2.77
N ALA A 32 9.80 -11.02 -3.12
CA ALA A 32 10.60 -12.15 -3.57
C ALA A 32 10.62 -13.26 -2.53
N LYS A 33 10.84 -12.92 -1.25
CA LYS A 33 10.79 -13.89 -0.14
C LYS A 33 9.43 -14.59 -0.03
N ALA A 34 8.34 -13.83 -0.12
CA ALA A 34 6.99 -14.39 -0.06
C ALA A 34 6.69 -15.25 -1.29
N TRP A 35 7.14 -14.82 -2.46
CA TRP A 35 7.00 -15.53 -3.72
C TRP A 35 7.75 -16.85 -3.72
N ASP A 36 9.01 -16.88 -3.32
CA ASP A 36 9.84 -18.09 -3.29
C ASP A 36 9.24 -19.14 -2.36
N THR A 37 8.80 -18.72 -1.17
CA THR A 37 8.09 -19.58 -0.21
C THR A 37 6.82 -20.19 -0.81
N LEU A 38 6.08 -19.40 -1.60
CA LEU A 38 4.86 -19.85 -2.28
C LEU A 38 5.17 -20.77 -3.46
N ALA A 39 6.20 -20.44 -4.25
CA ALA A 39 6.58 -21.18 -5.44
C ALA A 39 7.09 -22.58 -5.09
N GLU A 40 7.92 -22.71 -4.04
CA GLU A 40 8.45 -23.99 -3.56
C GLU A 40 7.35 -24.96 -3.08
N GLY A 41 6.28 -24.43 -2.47
CA GLY A 41 5.14 -25.21 -1.99
C GLY A 41 4.01 -25.39 -3.01
N SER A 42 4.10 -24.77 -4.19
CA SER A 42 2.98 -24.70 -5.12
C SER A 42 2.80 -25.98 -5.93
N SER A 43 1.55 -26.47 -6.01
CA SER A 43 1.18 -27.54 -6.94
C SER A 43 0.75 -26.95 -8.29
N LYS A 44 0.83 -27.72 -9.39
CA LYS A 44 0.38 -27.29 -10.74
C LYS A 44 -1.07 -26.79 -10.82
N LYS A 45 -1.89 -27.00 -9.79
CA LYS A 45 -3.29 -26.54 -9.71
C LYS A 45 -3.45 -25.18 -9.04
N GLU A 46 -2.42 -24.67 -8.34
CA GLU A 46 -2.50 -23.36 -7.69
C GLU A 46 -2.45 -22.25 -8.74
N ARG A 47 -3.55 -21.52 -8.86
CA ARG A 47 -3.68 -20.35 -9.74
C ARG A 47 -3.39 -19.07 -8.95
N ASN A 48 -2.85 -18.07 -9.63
CA ASN A 48 -2.67 -16.70 -9.13
C ASN A 48 -1.71 -16.57 -7.92
N LEU A 49 -0.57 -17.28 -7.95
CA LEU A 49 0.49 -17.16 -6.93
C LEU A 49 0.95 -15.71 -6.71
N VAL A 50 0.91 -14.88 -7.75
CA VAL A 50 1.40 -13.48 -7.68
C VAL A 50 0.52 -12.67 -6.75
N PHE A 51 -0.80 -12.76 -6.92
CA PHE A 51 -1.76 -12.11 -6.03
C PHE A 51 -1.66 -12.63 -4.60
N ARG A 52 -1.38 -13.92 -4.42
CA ARG A 52 -1.21 -14.50 -3.09
C ARG A 52 0.05 -14.01 -2.39
N ALA A 53 1.16 -13.86 -3.11
CA ALA A 53 2.39 -13.28 -2.60
C ALA A 53 2.19 -11.80 -2.21
N ILE A 54 1.58 -11.01 -3.10
CA ILE A 54 1.24 -9.60 -2.82
C ILE A 54 0.31 -9.49 -1.61
N ALA A 55 -0.75 -10.30 -1.57
CA ALA A 55 -1.67 -10.32 -0.44
C ALA A 55 -0.94 -10.68 0.84
N GLY A 56 -0.08 -11.71 0.85
CA GLY A 56 0.67 -12.11 2.04
C GLY A 56 1.58 -11.00 2.61
N VAL A 57 2.22 -10.21 1.75
CA VAL A 57 3.10 -9.11 2.18
C VAL A 57 2.29 -7.91 2.71
N TYR A 58 1.23 -7.51 2.01
CA TYR A 58 0.52 -6.25 2.27
C TYR A 58 -0.86 -6.42 2.94
N PHE A 59 -1.20 -7.62 3.42
CA PHE A 59 -2.54 -7.88 3.98
C PHE A 59 -2.88 -6.96 5.15
N LYS A 60 -1.94 -6.80 6.10
CA LYS A 60 -2.18 -6.05 7.33
C LYS A 60 -2.49 -4.58 7.06
N GLU A 61 -1.69 -3.94 6.20
CA GLU A 61 -1.89 -2.54 5.80
C GLU A 61 -3.18 -2.37 5.01
N ASN A 62 -3.46 -3.27 4.07
CA ASN A 62 -4.71 -3.24 3.29
C ASN A 62 -5.96 -3.41 4.16
N ILE A 63 -5.92 -4.25 5.20
CA ILE A 63 -7.03 -4.39 6.16
C ILE A 63 -7.25 -3.08 6.93
N LEU A 64 -6.19 -2.44 7.40
CA LEU A 64 -6.31 -1.15 8.11
C LEU A 64 -6.94 -0.08 7.21
N ILE A 65 -6.46 0.03 5.97
CA ILE A 65 -7.01 0.96 4.97
C ILE A 65 -8.50 0.65 4.73
N GLY A 66 -8.86 -0.62 4.58
CA GLY A 66 -10.25 -1.05 4.40
C GLY A 66 -11.16 -0.67 5.57
N VAL A 67 -10.70 -0.85 6.80
CA VAL A 67 -11.44 -0.46 8.02
C VAL A 67 -11.64 1.06 8.07
N CYS A 68 -10.60 1.84 7.80
CA CYS A 68 -10.72 3.31 7.75
C CYS A 68 -11.70 3.77 6.65
N ALA A 69 -11.65 3.15 5.47
CA ALA A 69 -12.55 3.44 4.37
C ALA A 69 -14.01 3.10 4.71
N LEU A 70 -14.24 1.99 5.43
CA LEU A 70 -15.56 1.60 5.92
C LEU A 70 -16.13 2.66 6.87
N PHE A 71 -15.36 3.07 7.88
CA PHE A 71 -15.82 4.10 8.82
C PHE A 71 -16.12 5.43 8.13
N ARG A 72 -15.26 5.87 7.20
CA ARG A 72 -15.51 7.06 6.38
C ARG A 72 -16.82 6.94 5.61
N THR A 73 -17.07 5.79 5.00
CA THR A 73 -18.27 5.55 4.20
C THR A 73 -19.52 5.58 5.09
N LEU A 74 -19.49 4.91 6.24
CA LEU A 74 -20.60 4.92 7.19
C LEU A 74 -20.90 6.34 7.68
N ALA A 75 -19.88 7.13 8.02
CA ALA A 75 -20.06 8.51 8.48
C ALA A 75 -20.73 9.40 7.42
N VAL A 76 -20.35 9.24 6.14
CA VAL A 76 -20.94 10.00 5.02
C VAL A 76 -22.38 9.55 4.76
N VAL A 77 -22.65 8.25 4.80
CA VAL A 77 -23.99 7.70 4.53
C VAL A 77 -24.96 7.94 5.70
N SER A 78 -24.46 8.05 6.94
CA SER A 78 -25.29 8.39 8.10
C SER A 78 -25.59 9.87 8.21
N LEU A 79 -24.87 10.75 7.50
CA LEU A 79 -25.06 12.20 7.59
C LEU A 79 -26.50 12.65 7.25
N PRO A 80 -27.16 12.14 6.19
CA PRO A 80 -28.56 12.46 5.90
C PRO A 80 -29.55 11.91 6.94
N LEU A 81 -29.17 10.92 7.76
CA LEU A 81 -30.02 10.43 8.86
C LEU A 81 -29.94 11.33 10.10
N MET A 82 -28.89 12.15 10.20
CA MET A 82 -28.68 13.08 11.31
C MET A 82 -29.17 14.51 11.01
N LEU A 83 -29.53 14.79 9.75
CA LEU A 83 -30.10 16.05 9.26
C LEU A 83 -31.63 15.93 9.14
#